data_AF-A0A391NC69-F1
#
_entry.id   AF-A0A391NC69-F1
#
_cell.length_a   1.000
_cell.length_b   1.000
_cell.length_c   1.000
_cell.angle_alpha   90.00
_cell.angle_beta   90.00
_cell.angle_gamma   90.00
#
_symmetry.space_group_name_H-M   'P 1'
#
loop_
_entity.id
_entity.type
_entity.pdbx_description
1 polymer ?
#
loop_
_entity_poly.entity_id
_entity_poly.type
_entity_poly.pdbx_seq_one_letter_code
_entity_poly.pdbx_strand_id
1 'polypeptide(L)'
;MIPIVVVLAIPMGILKARRAQKSRLLFTGEEQALLAKAQRAINMENNGLLTPDRDLLEVARCIEDARCDYQIIKSRERFDASFAEFLIPKIQACHVMDWGNVVSYFELSRFLSSQSHCEPPGVQDLVRALQNYIAGYKDENGFYPKNVMLDHNVHMMFAHAGIYRNGSGYFGETQIIPVANIEGGVTWKAVDPAPASKKFDDFDDDIPF
;
A
#
# COMPACT_ATOMS: atom_id res chain seq x y z
N MET A 1 19.07 -16.77 54.25
CA MET A 1 18.97 -16.72 52.77
C MET A 1 18.53 -15.33 52.38
N ILE A 2 19.39 -14.55 51.72
CA ILE A 2 19.08 -13.21 51.22
C ILE A 2 18.77 -13.38 49.73
N PRO A 3 17.61 -12.94 49.22
CA PRO A 3 17.33 -13.04 47.79
C PRO A 3 18.17 -11.98 47.06
N ILE A 4 19.11 -12.43 46.25
CA ILE A 4 19.90 -11.56 45.36
C ILE A 4 18.99 -11.22 44.17
N VAL A 5 18.43 -10.02 44.16
CA VAL A 5 17.71 -9.47 43.01
C VAL A 5 18.75 -8.82 42.09
N VAL A 6 19.11 -9.51 41.01
CA VAL A 6 19.99 -8.97 39.97
C VAL A 6 19.15 -8.06 39.07
N VAL A 7 19.12 -6.76 39.37
CA VAL A 7 18.56 -5.75 38.47
C VAL A 7 19.57 -5.53 37.33
N LEU A 8 19.38 -6.22 36.20
CA LEU A 8 20.11 -5.98 34.96
C LEU A 8 19.68 -4.62 34.39
N ALA A 9 20.38 -3.56 34.79
CA ALA A 9 20.30 -2.27 34.14
C ALA A 9 20.90 -2.40 32.73
N ILE A 10 20.07 -2.71 31.73
CA ILE A 10 20.49 -2.71 30.33
C ILE A 10 20.84 -1.26 29.98
N PRO A 11 22.12 -0.93 29.68
CA PRO A 11 22.49 0.42 29.32
C PRO A 11 21.68 0.85 28.09
N MET A 12 21.09 2.04 28.12
CA MET A 12 20.27 2.59 27.02
C MET A 12 21.00 2.57 25.66
N GLY A 13 22.33 2.55 25.64
CA GLY A 13 23.14 2.34 24.44
C GLY A 13 22.94 0.98 23.77
N ILE A 14 22.76 -0.11 24.53
CA ILE A 14 22.51 -1.46 24.00
C ILE A 14 21.12 -1.54 23.36
N LEU A 15 20.12 -0.84 23.93
CA LEU A 15 18.77 -0.77 23.34
C LEU A 15 18.78 0.00 22.01
N LYS A 16 19.50 1.13 21.92
CA LYS A 16 19.67 1.87 20.65
C LYS A 16 20.45 1.06 19.61
N ALA A 17 21.51 0.38 20.01
CA ALA A 17 22.31 -0.48 19.14
C ALA A 17 21.51 -1.67 18.61
N ARG A 18 20.71 -2.35 19.45
CA ARG A 18 19.81 -3.43 19.02
C ARG A 18 18.70 -2.95 18.08
N ARG A 19 18.20 -1.74 18.27
CA ARG A 19 17.20 -1.12 17.36
C ARG A 19 17.81 -0.84 15.98
N ALA A 20 19.04 -0.32 15.94
CA ALA A 20 19.80 -0.11 14.71
C ALA A 20 20.23 -1.42 14.02
N GLN A 21 20.51 -2.48 14.79
CA GLN A 21 20.84 -3.79 14.26
C GLN A 21 19.60 -4.52 13.69
N LYS A 22 18.44 -4.42 14.36
CA LYS A 22 17.16 -4.92 13.83
C LYS A 22 16.69 -4.14 12.61
N SER A 23 16.92 -2.82 12.54
CA SER A 23 16.59 -2.05 11.34
C SER A 23 17.52 -2.36 10.17
N ARG A 24 18.79 -2.72 10.42
CA ARG A 24 19.71 -3.23 9.39
C ARG A 24 19.30 -4.59 8.81
N LEU A 25 18.48 -5.37 9.51
CA LEU A 25 17.93 -6.64 9.02
C LEU A 25 16.67 -6.46 8.16
N LEU A 26 16.08 -5.26 8.14
CA LEU A 26 14.85 -4.97 7.39
C LEU A 26 15.11 -4.46 5.96
N PHE A 27 16.34 -4.02 5.68
CA PHE A 27 16.70 -3.36 4.42
C PHE A 27 17.92 -4.01 3.78
N THR A 28 17.90 -4.16 2.46
CA THR A 28 19.05 -4.62 1.67
C THR A 28 20.19 -3.61 1.71
N GLY A 29 21.38 -4.00 1.25
CA GLY A 29 22.54 -3.09 1.18
C GLY A 29 22.27 -1.85 0.30
N GLU A 30 21.51 -2.03 -0.78
CA GLU A 30 21.13 -0.93 -1.68
C GLU A 30 20.11 0.01 -1.02
N GLU A 31 19.11 -0.54 -0.35
CA GLU A 31 18.11 0.24 0.40
C GLU A 31 18.77 1.03 1.55
N GLN A 32 19.76 0.43 2.23
CA GLN A 32 20.54 1.15 3.26
C GLN A 32 21.36 2.31 2.66
N ALA A 33 21.91 2.14 1.47
CA ALA A 33 22.62 3.21 0.78
C ALA A 33 21.68 4.35 0.38
N LEU A 34 20.46 4.02 -0.08
CA LEU A 34 19.41 4.99 -0.39
C LEU A 34 19.01 5.81 0.84
N LEU A 35 18.73 5.14 1.96
CA LEU A 35 18.41 5.79 3.24
C LEU A 35 19.55 6.69 3.73
N ALA A 36 20.81 6.26 3.58
CA ALA A 36 21.96 7.08 3.93
C ALA A 36 22.07 8.35 3.08
N LYS A 37 21.71 8.29 1.79
CA LYS A 37 21.64 9.47 0.91
C LYS A 37 20.51 10.42 1.31
N ALA A 38 19.32 9.89 1.61
CA ALA A 38 18.19 10.69 2.09
C ALA A 38 18.54 11.44 3.38
N GLN A 39 19.11 10.74 4.36
CA GLN A 39 19.53 11.36 5.62
C GLN A 39 20.62 12.42 5.41
N ARG A 40 21.54 12.23 4.45
CA ARG A 40 22.53 13.26 4.09
C ARG A 40 21.87 14.52 3.53
N ALA A 41 20.93 14.37 2.59
CA ALA A 41 20.21 15.50 2.01
C ALA A 41 19.42 16.30 3.07
N ILE A 42 18.75 15.61 4.00
CA ILE A 42 18.06 16.24 5.14
C ILE A 42 19.05 16.94 6.08
N ASN A 43 20.20 16.32 6.34
CA ASN A 43 21.21 16.91 7.21
C ASN A 43 21.88 18.15 6.59
N MET A 44 21.89 18.28 5.26
CA MET A 44 22.38 19.49 4.58
C MET A 44 21.49 20.69 4.87
N GLU A 45 20.16 20.50 4.93
CA GLU A 45 19.21 21.52 5.38
C GLU A 45 19.48 21.92 6.84
N ASN A 46 19.65 20.94 7.73
CA ASN A 46 19.82 21.18 9.17
C ASN A 46 21.16 21.85 9.55
N ASN A 47 22.21 21.64 8.75
CA ASN A 47 23.54 22.17 9.04
C ASN A 47 23.77 23.57 8.45
N GLY A 48 22.85 24.12 7.65
CA GLY A 48 22.86 25.51 7.17
C GLY A 48 24.03 25.92 6.26
N LEU A 49 24.94 24.99 5.93
CA LEU A 49 26.15 25.26 5.16
C LEU A 49 25.92 25.20 3.64
N LEU A 50 24.91 24.44 3.20
CA LEU A 50 24.52 24.26 1.80
C LEU A 50 23.02 24.01 1.74
N THR A 51 22.27 24.83 1.00
CA THR A 51 20.84 24.58 0.75
C THR A 51 20.72 23.37 -0.19
N PRO A 52 20.11 22.26 0.24
CA PRO A 52 19.84 21.17 -0.68
C PRO A 52 18.85 21.65 -1.75
N ASP A 53 18.99 21.09 -2.95
CA ASP A 53 17.99 21.23 -4.01
C ASP A 53 16.61 20.87 -3.42
N ARG A 54 15.61 21.71 -3.68
CA ARG A 54 14.25 21.57 -3.17
C ARG A 54 13.70 20.17 -3.48
N ASP A 55 13.93 19.68 -4.69
CA ASP A 55 13.39 18.41 -5.16
C ASP A 55 14.11 17.23 -4.49
N LEU A 56 15.42 17.36 -4.26
CA LEU A 56 16.19 16.37 -3.50
C LEU A 56 15.72 16.31 -2.04
N LEU A 57 15.42 17.45 -1.44
CA LEU A 57 14.95 17.52 -0.07
C LEU A 57 13.54 16.94 0.07
N GLU A 58 12.65 17.23 -0.87
CA GLU A 58 11.30 16.70 -0.90
C GLU A 58 11.29 15.16 -0.99
N VAL A 59 12.10 14.62 -1.91
CA VAL A 59 12.24 13.16 -2.06
C VAL A 59 12.95 12.55 -0.85
N ALA A 60 13.95 13.22 -0.27
CA ALA A 60 14.62 12.73 0.93
C ALA A 60 13.66 12.59 2.12
N ARG A 61 12.77 13.57 2.32
CA ARG A 61 11.73 13.51 3.35
C ARG A 61 10.75 12.37 3.08
N CYS A 62 10.29 12.23 1.84
CA CYS A 62 9.44 11.10 1.43
C CYS A 62 10.08 9.74 1.73
N ILE A 63 11.38 9.58 1.45
CA ILE A 63 12.12 8.35 1.74
C ILE A 63 12.17 8.07 3.25
N GLU A 64 12.42 9.08 4.09
CA GLU A 64 12.47 8.91 5.55
C GLU A 64 11.10 8.64 6.17
N ASP A 65 10.05 9.29 5.67
CA ASP A 65 8.67 9.03 6.10
C ASP A 65 8.26 7.60 5.72
N ALA A 66 8.55 7.18 4.48
CA ALA A 66 8.33 5.82 4.03
C ALA A 66 9.14 4.80 4.84
N ARG A 67 10.38 5.12 5.25
CA ARG A 67 11.17 4.25 6.13
C ARG A 67 10.46 4.03 7.46
N CYS A 68 9.91 5.08 8.06
CA CYS A 68 9.18 4.99 9.32
C CYS A 68 7.91 4.15 9.18
N ASP A 69 7.11 4.41 8.14
CA ASP A 69 5.89 3.66 7.84
C ASP A 69 6.19 2.17 7.63
N TYR A 70 7.18 1.86 6.79
CA TYR A 70 7.55 0.49 6.46
C TYR A 70 7.99 -0.29 7.70
N GLN A 71 8.77 0.34 8.60
CA GLN A 71 9.16 -0.28 9.87
C GLN A 71 7.97 -0.54 10.79
N ILE A 72 6.98 0.35 10.82
CA ILE A 72 5.75 0.17 11.60
C ILE A 72 4.94 -1.00 11.04
N ILE A 73 4.72 -1.04 9.73
CA ILE A 73 3.94 -2.08 9.05
C ILE A 73 4.59 -3.46 9.23
N LYS A 74 5.88 -3.61 8.92
CA LYS A 74 6.65 -4.85 9.15
C LYS A 74 6.62 -5.34 10.60
N SER A 75 6.43 -4.45 11.56
CA SER A 75 6.39 -4.80 12.98
C SER A 75 5.02 -5.28 13.47
N ARG A 76 3.95 -4.99 12.71
CA ARG A 76 2.56 -5.28 13.08
C ARG A 76 1.94 -6.40 12.24
N GLU A 77 2.34 -6.49 10.98
CA GLU A 77 1.70 -7.35 9.98
C GLU A 77 2.72 -8.14 9.18
N ARG A 78 2.25 -9.23 8.57
CA ARG A 78 3.04 -10.00 7.62
C ARG A 78 3.08 -9.25 6.29
N PHE A 79 4.09 -8.40 6.16
CA PHE A 79 4.31 -7.57 4.98
C PHE A 79 5.47 -8.13 4.16
N ASP A 80 5.14 -8.68 2.99
CA ASP A 80 6.06 -9.43 2.14
C ASP A 80 6.74 -8.56 1.08
N ALA A 81 6.20 -7.36 0.79
CA ALA A 81 6.81 -6.42 -0.14
C ALA A 81 8.15 -5.88 0.42
N SER A 82 9.09 -5.67 -0.49
CA SER A 82 10.37 -5.00 -0.23
C SER A 82 10.18 -3.52 0.09
N PHE A 83 11.20 -2.88 0.67
CA PHE A 83 11.12 -1.45 0.94
C PHE A 83 11.10 -0.65 -0.36
N ALA A 84 11.84 -1.09 -1.39
CA ALA A 84 11.78 -0.50 -2.72
C ALA A 84 10.36 -0.52 -3.32
N GLU A 85 9.66 -1.66 -3.30
CA GLU A 85 8.29 -1.78 -3.81
C GLU A 85 7.30 -0.88 -3.04
N PHE A 86 7.50 -0.75 -1.73
CA PHE A 86 6.70 0.16 -0.91
C PHE A 86 6.99 1.64 -1.16
N LEU A 87 8.25 1.97 -1.48
CA LEU A 87 8.75 3.33 -1.59
C LEU A 87 8.46 3.98 -2.95
N ILE A 88 8.62 3.24 -4.06
CA ILE A 88 8.52 3.81 -5.42
C ILE A 88 7.20 4.56 -5.67
N PRO A 89 6.02 4.01 -5.34
CA PRO A 89 4.76 4.74 -5.54
C PRO A 89 4.68 6.04 -4.72
N LYS A 90 5.28 6.07 -3.52
CA LYS A 90 5.33 7.27 -2.68
C LYS A 90 6.22 8.35 -3.26
N ILE A 91 7.38 7.97 -3.80
CA ILE A 91 8.28 8.90 -4.49
C ILE A 91 7.58 9.47 -5.73
N GLN A 92 6.90 8.64 -6.53
CA GLN A 92 6.18 9.10 -7.73
C GLN A 92 5.07 10.11 -7.43
N ALA A 93 4.53 10.10 -6.21
CA ALA A 93 3.53 11.06 -5.75
C ALA A 93 4.15 12.38 -5.23
N CYS A 94 5.48 12.47 -5.10
CA CYS A 94 6.16 13.70 -4.71
C CYS A 94 6.09 14.76 -5.81
N HIS A 95 6.03 16.02 -5.39
CA HIS A 95 6.02 17.16 -6.29
C HIS A 95 7.46 17.55 -6.68
N VAL A 96 8.02 16.81 -7.63
CA VAL A 96 9.38 17.01 -8.17
C VAL A 96 9.31 17.65 -9.55
N MET A 97 10.13 18.69 -9.77
CA MET A 97 10.25 19.38 -11.06
C MET A 97 11.42 18.83 -11.90
N ASP A 98 12.55 18.50 -11.27
CA ASP A 98 13.74 17.91 -11.89
C ASP A 98 13.94 16.45 -11.48
N TRP A 99 13.21 15.58 -12.18
CA TRP A 99 13.35 14.13 -12.02
C TRP A 99 14.74 13.62 -12.44
N GLY A 100 15.45 14.30 -13.33
CA GLY A 100 16.78 13.89 -13.77
C GLY A 100 17.79 13.96 -12.62
N ASN A 101 17.79 15.09 -11.90
CA ASN A 101 18.63 15.28 -10.72
C ASN A 101 18.28 14.29 -9.61
N VAL A 102 16.98 14.10 -9.32
CA VAL A 102 16.50 13.14 -8.31
C VAL A 102 16.92 11.71 -8.63
N VAL A 103 16.68 11.24 -9.86
CA VAL A 103 17.02 9.87 -10.27
C VAL A 103 18.53 9.65 -10.22
N SER A 104 19.32 10.64 -10.64
CA SER A 104 20.77 10.58 -10.62
C SER A 104 21.32 10.53 -9.18
N TYR A 105 20.89 11.46 -8.32
CA TYR A 105 21.39 11.57 -6.95
C TYR A 105 21.06 10.32 -6.12
N PHE A 106 19.80 9.89 -6.15
CA PHE A 106 19.35 8.74 -5.37
C PHE A 106 19.61 7.39 -6.06
N GLU A 107 20.11 7.38 -7.29
CA GLU A 107 20.32 6.17 -8.11
C GLU A 107 19.02 5.35 -8.24
N LEU A 108 17.88 6.03 -8.38
CA LEU A 108 16.55 5.39 -8.41
C LEU A 108 16.40 4.37 -9.54
N SER A 109 17.18 4.52 -10.61
CA SER A 109 17.23 3.56 -11.71
C SER A 109 17.52 2.13 -11.24
N ARG A 110 18.28 1.93 -10.16
CA ARG A 110 18.54 0.57 -9.63
C ARG A 110 17.29 -0.10 -9.09
N PHE A 111 16.41 0.68 -8.45
CA PHE A 111 15.16 0.21 -7.87
C PHE A 111 14.01 0.18 -8.90
N LEU A 112 14.08 1.05 -9.91
CA LEU A 112 13.15 1.07 -11.04
C LEU A 112 13.44 -0.08 -12.03
N SER A 113 14.70 -0.48 -12.18
CA SER A 113 15.12 -1.61 -13.03
C SER A 113 14.97 -2.96 -12.34
N SER A 114 14.97 -2.99 -11.00
CA SER A 114 14.69 -4.20 -10.22
C SER A 114 13.20 -4.47 -10.03
N GLN A 115 12.31 -3.62 -10.57
CA GLN A 115 10.96 -4.06 -10.89
C GLN A 115 11.13 -5.14 -11.97
N SER A 116 11.19 -6.40 -11.54
CA SER A 116 10.85 -7.54 -12.39
C SER A 116 9.64 -7.09 -13.21
N HIS A 117 9.81 -6.99 -14.53
CA HIS A 117 8.79 -6.54 -15.48
C HIS A 117 7.38 -6.74 -14.92
N CYS A 118 6.86 -5.73 -14.23
CA CYS A 118 5.46 -5.67 -13.95
C CYS A 118 4.93 -5.11 -15.26
N GLU A 119 4.89 -5.99 -16.28
CA GLU A 119 4.05 -5.72 -17.43
C GLU A 119 2.70 -5.35 -16.82
N PRO A 120 2.16 -4.16 -17.14
CA PRO A 120 0.84 -3.80 -16.67
C PRO A 120 -0.07 -4.99 -16.98
N PRO A 121 -0.81 -5.51 -15.98
CA PRO A 121 -1.49 -6.79 -16.10
C PRO A 121 -2.30 -6.77 -17.38
N GLY A 122 -2.11 -7.79 -18.21
CA GLY A 122 -2.81 -7.88 -19.47
C GLY A 122 -4.30 -7.90 -19.20
N VAL A 123 -5.12 -7.53 -20.21
CA VAL A 123 -6.58 -7.55 -20.05
C VAL A 123 -7.07 -8.91 -19.55
N GLN A 124 -6.45 -10.00 -20.00
CA GLN A 124 -6.79 -11.36 -19.55
C GLN A 124 -6.45 -11.63 -18.07
N ASP A 125 -5.36 -11.05 -17.57
CA ASP A 125 -4.98 -11.19 -16.16
C ASP A 125 -5.95 -10.43 -15.27
N LEU A 126 -6.36 -9.22 -15.69
CA LEU A 126 -7.39 -8.43 -15.01
C LEU A 126 -8.76 -9.12 -15.02
N VAL A 127 -9.16 -9.73 -16.14
CA VAL A 127 -10.41 -10.52 -16.22
C VAL A 127 -10.35 -11.69 -15.24
N ARG A 128 -9.25 -12.45 -15.22
CA ARG A 128 -9.08 -13.59 -14.32
C ARG A 128 -9.06 -13.16 -12.85
N ALA A 129 -8.37 -12.08 -12.53
CA ALA A 129 -8.33 -11.55 -11.17
C ALA A 129 -9.72 -11.14 -10.68
N LEU A 130 -10.51 -10.49 -11.53
CA LEU A 130 -11.89 -10.11 -11.20
C LEU A 130 -12.81 -11.34 -11.06
N GLN A 131 -12.65 -12.37 -11.89
CA GLN A 131 -13.37 -13.63 -11.75
C GLN A 131 -13.05 -14.34 -10.43
N ASN A 132 -11.77 -14.39 -10.06
CA ASN A 132 -11.33 -14.97 -8.79
C ASN A 132 -11.89 -14.19 -7.60
N TYR A 133 -11.95 -12.86 -7.70
CA TYR A 133 -12.57 -12.01 -6.69
C TYR A 133 -14.07 -12.33 -6.52
N ILE A 134 -14.82 -12.42 -7.63
CA ILE A 134 -16.26 -12.76 -7.60
C ILE A 134 -16.50 -14.16 -7.02
N ALA A 135 -15.65 -15.13 -7.37
CA ALA A 135 -15.70 -16.48 -6.83
C ALA A 135 -15.40 -16.50 -5.32
N GLY A 136 -14.33 -15.83 -4.89
CA GLY A 136 -13.96 -15.71 -3.48
C GLY A 136 -15.04 -15.02 -2.65
N TYR A 137 -15.67 -13.97 -3.18
CA TYR A 137 -16.81 -13.31 -2.52
C TYR A 137 -17.96 -14.30 -2.27
N LYS A 138 -18.26 -15.18 -3.23
CA LYS A 138 -19.28 -16.23 -3.03
C LYS A 138 -18.85 -17.25 -1.98
N ASP A 139 -17.59 -17.67 -1.98
CA ASP A 139 -17.09 -18.63 -1.00
C ASP A 139 -17.18 -18.06 0.43
N GLU A 140 -16.99 -16.74 0.58
CA GLU A 140 -17.09 -16.03 1.86
C GLU A 140 -18.53 -15.70 2.28
N ASN A 141 -19.39 -15.30 1.35
CA ASN A 141 -20.73 -14.75 1.65
C ASN A 141 -21.89 -15.70 1.31
N GLY A 142 -21.62 -16.81 0.61
CA GLY A 142 -22.61 -17.80 0.18
C GLY A 142 -23.42 -17.42 -1.07
N PHE A 143 -23.24 -16.22 -1.62
CA PHE A 143 -23.93 -15.72 -2.81
C PHE A 143 -23.00 -14.90 -3.71
N TYR A 144 -23.30 -14.84 -5.01
CA TYR A 144 -22.55 -13.97 -5.93
C TYR A 144 -22.88 -12.50 -5.69
N PRO A 145 -21.91 -11.59 -5.80
CA PRO A 145 -22.17 -10.16 -5.71
C PRO A 145 -23.11 -9.75 -6.85
N LYS A 146 -24.18 -9.01 -6.53
CA LYS A 146 -25.09 -8.49 -7.56
C LYS A 146 -24.42 -7.42 -8.42
N ASN A 147 -23.64 -6.56 -7.77
CA ASN A 147 -22.97 -5.42 -8.37
C ASN A 147 -21.51 -5.38 -7.91
N VAL A 148 -20.59 -5.09 -8.83
CA VAL A 148 -19.19 -4.79 -8.52
C VAL A 148 -18.84 -3.44 -9.12
N MET A 149 -18.39 -2.51 -8.28
CA MET A 149 -17.74 -1.29 -8.72
C MET A 149 -16.39 -1.65 -9.31
N LEU A 150 -16.09 -1.11 -10.48
CA LEU A 150 -14.84 -1.31 -11.21
C LEU A 150 -14.24 0.04 -11.57
N ASP A 151 -12.93 0.19 -11.39
CA ASP A 151 -12.21 1.39 -11.81
C ASP A 151 -12.47 1.69 -13.29
N HIS A 152 -12.72 2.97 -13.59
CA HIS A 152 -13.07 3.42 -14.92
C HIS A 152 -12.01 3.06 -15.98
N ASN A 153 -10.73 3.10 -15.64
CA ASN A 153 -9.66 2.79 -16.60
C ASN A 153 -9.67 1.29 -16.94
N VAL A 154 -9.87 0.42 -15.94
CA VAL A 154 -9.99 -1.02 -16.18
C VAL A 154 -11.25 -1.36 -16.97
N HIS A 155 -12.37 -0.67 -16.69
CA HIS A 155 -13.58 -0.80 -17.49
C HIS A 155 -13.34 -0.45 -18.96
N MET A 156 -12.61 0.64 -19.25
CA MET A 156 -12.26 1.03 -20.62
C MET A 156 -11.36 0.00 -21.30
N MET A 157 -10.41 -0.59 -20.58
CA MET A 157 -9.59 -1.69 -21.09
C MET A 157 -10.44 -2.91 -21.48
N PHE A 158 -11.41 -3.28 -20.65
CA PHE A 158 -12.35 -4.39 -20.94
C PHE A 158 -13.23 -4.09 -22.15
N ALA A 159 -13.73 -2.86 -22.26
CA ALA A 159 -14.54 -2.43 -23.40
C ALA A 159 -13.74 -2.49 -24.72
N HIS A 160 -12.50 -1.98 -24.72
CA HIS A 160 -11.62 -1.97 -25.89
C HIS A 160 -11.22 -3.37 -26.34
N ALA A 161 -10.96 -4.27 -25.40
CA ALA A 161 -10.67 -5.66 -25.67
C ALA A 161 -11.92 -6.50 -26.02
N GLY A 162 -13.12 -5.89 -25.99
CA GLY A 162 -14.37 -6.56 -26.35
C GLY A 162 -14.83 -7.59 -25.31
N ILE A 163 -14.39 -7.49 -24.06
CA ILE A 163 -14.78 -8.42 -22.98
C ILE A 163 -16.29 -8.46 -22.78
N TYR A 164 -16.98 -7.33 -22.98
CA TYR A 164 -18.43 -7.21 -22.87
C TYR A 164 -19.21 -7.57 -24.15
N ARG A 165 -18.53 -7.90 -25.26
CA ARG A 165 -19.20 -8.20 -26.53
C ARG A 165 -19.69 -9.64 -26.56
N ASN A 166 -20.85 -9.86 -27.19
CA ASN A 166 -21.46 -11.17 -27.47
C ASN A 166 -21.97 -11.97 -26.26
N GLY A 167 -22.62 -11.32 -25.28
CA GLY A 167 -23.27 -12.05 -24.17
C GLY A 167 -22.32 -12.95 -23.40
N SER A 168 -21.02 -12.65 -23.47
CA SER A 168 -19.95 -13.36 -22.83
C SER A 168 -20.13 -13.18 -21.32
N GLY A 169 -20.70 -14.19 -20.67
CA GLY A 169 -20.91 -14.23 -19.23
C GLY A 169 -19.59 -14.34 -18.44
N TYR A 170 -18.56 -13.58 -18.80
CA TYR A 170 -17.26 -13.53 -18.10
C TYR A 170 -17.45 -13.32 -16.60
N PHE A 171 -18.46 -12.53 -16.22
CA PHE A 171 -18.79 -12.22 -14.83
C PHE A 171 -20.16 -12.80 -14.41
N GLY A 172 -20.71 -13.74 -15.19
CA GLY A 172 -22.02 -14.34 -14.93
C GLY A 172 -23.15 -13.32 -14.83
N GLU A 173 -23.91 -13.39 -13.75
CA GLU A 173 -25.01 -12.45 -13.43
C GLU A 173 -24.53 -11.18 -12.70
N THR A 174 -23.23 -11.08 -12.40
CA THR A 174 -22.65 -9.92 -11.68
C THR A 174 -22.64 -8.71 -12.60
N GLN A 175 -23.30 -7.63 -12.21
CA GLN A 175 -23.28 -6.38 -12.94
C GLN A 175 -22.02 -5.57 -12.61
N ILE A 176 -21.29 -5.14 -13.63
CA ILE A 176 -20.11 -4.28 -13.48
C ILE A 176 -20.53 -2.82 -13.58
N ILE A 177 -20.18 -2.03 -12.57
CA ILE A 177 -20.47 -0.60 -12.47
C ILE A 177 -19.14 0.17 -12.58
N PRO A 178 -18.87 0.89 -13.68
CA PRO A 178 -17.66 1.69 -13.78
C PRO A 178 -17.73 2.92 -12.86
N VAL A 179 -16.65 3.18 -12.11
CA VAL A 179 -16.56 4.30 -11.16
C VAL A 179 -15.20 4.98 -11.30
N ALA A 180 -15.20 6.31 -11.27
CA ALA A 180 -13.98 7.11 -11.45
C ALA A 180 -13.00 7.00 -10.27
N ASN A 181 -13.51 6.70 -9.06
CA ASN A 181 -12.70 6.45 -7.89
C ASN A 181 -13.48 5.56 -6.91
N ILE A 182 -12.85 4.50 -6.43
CA ILE A 182 -13.41 3.63 -5.39
C ILE A 182 -12.72 3.98 -4.08
N GLU A 183 -13.50 4.23 -3.03
CA GLU A 183 -12.97 4.55 -1.70
C GLU A 183 -11.98 3.47 -1.24
N GLY A 184 -10.79 3.91 -0.82
CA GLY A 184 -9.66 3.03 -0.47
C GLY A 184 -8.67 2.80 -1.61
N GLY A 185 -8.87 3.40 -2.80
CA GLY A 185 -7.91 3.32 -3.91
C GLY A 185 -7.82 1.93 -4.55
N VAL A 186 -8.88 1.13 -4.42
CA VAL A 186 -8.94 -0.24 -4.94
C VAL A 186 -9.45 -0.26 -6.39
N THR A 187 -9.02 -1.27 -7.15
CA THR A 187 -9.40 -1.44 -8.56
C THR A 187 -10.84 -1.93 -8.74
N TRP A 188 -11.38 -2.69 -7.78
CA TRP A 188 -12.77 -3.15 -7.77
C TRP A 188 -13.28 -3.40 -6.36
N LYS A 189 -14.60 -3.34 -6.16
CA LYS A 189 -15.26 -3.60 -4.88
C LYS A 189 -16.70 -4.07 -5.08
N ALA A 190 -17.09 -5.17 -4.45
CA ALA A 190 -18.48 -5.59 -4.39
C ALA A 190 -19.33 -4.54 -3.67
N VAL A 191 -20.50 -4.24 -4.24
CA VAL A 191 -21.49 -3.40 -3.57
C VAL A 191 -22.42 -4.33 -2.82
N ASP A 192 -22.22 -4.42 -1.51
CA ASP A 192 -23.13 -5.18 -0.67
C ASP A 192 -24.54 -4.61 -0.83
N PRO A 193 -25.58 -5.46 -0.97
CA PRO A 193 -26.93 -4.99 -0.70
C PRO A 193 -26.90 -4.48 0.74
N ALA A 194 -27.27 -3.21 0.95
CA ALA A 194 -27.41 -2.65 2.28
C ALA A 194 -28.14 -3.67 3.16
N PRO A 195 -27.61 -4.05 4.34
CA PRO A 195 -28.31 -4.98 5.20
C PRO A 195 -29.69 -4.38 5.40
N ALA A 196 -30.73 -5.13 5.01
CA ALA A 196 -32.10 -4.74 5.26
C ALA A 196 -32.13 -4.29 6.72
N SER A 197 -32.42 -2.99 6.94
CA SER A 197 -32.57 -2.45 8.27
C SER A 197 -33.41 -3.45 9.03
N LYS A 198 -32.83 -4.08 10.06
CA LYS A 198 -33.66 -4.81 11.03
C LYS A 198 -34.70 -3.77 11.45
N LYS A 199 -35.94 -3.93 10.98
CA LYS A 199 -37.07 -3.27 11.60
C LYS A 199 -36.91 -3.64 13.06
N PHE A 200 -36.68 -2.61 13.87
CA PHE A 200 -36.72 -2.71 15.31
C PHE A 200 -37.92 -3.59 15.64
N ASP A 201 -37.65 -4.68 16.36
CA ASP A 201 -38.68 -5.45 17.01
C ASP A 201 -39.55 -4.46 17.78
N ASP A 202 -40.85 -4.44 17.47
CA ASP A 202 -41.86 -3.75 18.27
C ASP A 202 -41.71 -4.25 19.70
N PHE A 203 -41.14 -3.41 20.57
CA PHE A 203 -41.21 -3.63 22.00
C PHE A 203 -42.59 -3.21 22.45
N ASP A 204 -43.36 -4.21 22.89
CA ASP A 204 -44.57 -4.09 23.68
C ASP A 204 -44.36 -3.09 24.82
N ASP A 205 -44.97 -1.92 24.73
CA ASP A 205 -45.26 -1.08 25.89
C ASP A 205 -46.69 -1.40 26.37
N ASP A 206 -46.79 -2.46 27.17
CA ASP A 206 -47.85 -2.66 28.13
C ASP A 206 -47.80 -1.50 29.16
N ILE A 207 -48.61 -0.46 28.93
CA ILE A 207 -48.85 0.60 29.91
C ILE A 207 -50.15 0.26 30.67
N PRO A 208 -50.10 -0.08 31.97
CA PRO A 208 -51.30 -0.17 32.78
C PRO A 208 -51.76 1.24 33.21
N PHE A 209 -53.02 1.58 32.92
CA PHE A 209 -53.77 2.63 33.62
C PHE A 209 -54.83 1.99 34.51
#